data_AF-A0A7G1KKJ0-F1
#
_entry.id   AF-A0A7G1KKJ0-F1
#
_cell.length_a   1.000
_cell.length_b   1.000
_cell.length_c   1.000
_cell.angle_alpha   90.00
_cell.angle_beta   90.00
_cell.angle_gamma   90.00
#
_symmetry.space_group_name_H-M   'P 1'
#
loop_
_entity.id
_entity.type
_entity.pdbx_description
1 polymer ?
#
loop_
_entity_poly.entity_id
_entity_poly.type
_entity_poly.pdbx_seq_one_letter_code
_entity_poly.pdbx_strand_id
1 'polypeptide(L)'
;MCSPSATLTVWAGSWLAGQSAPDDVLDALRAWAPRHGVAAGDPITGGRTGLPWPTAEPLAAGTGIMVLLKVIREALDAPGAQLRLVLPVPGDLRGVPAGTEFATAAMEAEEGLLVGVPGAEGIGLVPQWTDEDTLQWTVFHTPVPNPVPDMALGEAEYAMRQAVRDAADALMTLQTTAVGTDDMDPRELVEAELADYSRHGYPDSAPLRARRILDTADHVAAILTVAQQAPASSPASASAMQAQETFLRPLWDAIRAARLAAVHAAAGAR
;
A
#
# COMPACT_ATOMS: atom_id res chain seq x y z
N MET A 1 0.73 -1.44 -6.16
CA MET A 1 1.95 -2.26 -6.08
C MET A 1 2.39 -2.42 -4.63
N CYS A 2 3.62 -2.90 -4.35
CA CYS A 2 4.31 -2.55 -3.11
C CYS A 2 4.18 -1.04 -2.83
N SER A 3 4.11 -0.68 -1.56
CA SER A 3 3.91 0.70 -1.15
C SER A 3 4.77 1.04 0.08
N PRO A 4 5.07 2.33 0.32
CA PRO A 4 5.70 2.78 1.56
C PRO A 4 4.96 2.27 2.79
N SER A 5 3.63 2.27 2.79
CA SER A 5 2.83 1.79 3.92
C SER A 5 2.98 0.30 4.17
N ALA A 6 3.01 -0.51 3.11
CA ALA A 6 3.24 -1.95 3.21
C ALA A 6 4.63 -2.25 3.78
N THR A 7 5.65 -1.54 3.28
CA THR A 7 7.04 -1.64 3.77
C THR A 7 7.11 -1.29 5.25
N LEU A 8 6.58 -0.13 5.64
CA LEU A 8 6.54 0.31 7.04
C LEU A 8 5.83 -0.71 7.93
N THR A 9 4.71 -1.27 7.48
CA THR A 9 3.91 -2.23 8.26
C THR A 9 4.72 -3.48 8.60
N VAL A 10 5.36 -4.09 7.60
CA VAL A 10 6.14 -5.33 7.81
C VAL A 10 7.40 -5.07 8.63
N TRP A 11 8.14 -4.00 8.32
CA TRP A 11 9.38 -3.68 9.03
C TRP A 11 9.13 -3.21 10.47
N ALA A 12 8.11 -2.40 10.71
CA ALA A 12 7.73 -2.02 12.07
C ALA A 12 7.24 -3.23 12.88
N GLY A 13 6.49 -4.16 12.28
CA GLY A 13 6.12 -5.42 12.92
C GLY A 13 7.34 -6.21 13.40
N SER A 14 8.31 -6.44 12.50
CA SER A 14 9.57 -7.11 12.82
C SER A 14 10.37 -6.38 13.92
N TRP A 15 10.48 -5.06 13.80
CA TRP A 15 11.17 -4.22 14.79
C TRP A 15 10.53 -4.28 16.18
N LEU A 16 9.21 -4.20 16.26
CA LEU A 16 8.47 -4.22 17.52
C LEU A 16 8.42 -5.62 18.14
N ALA A 17 8.56 -6.67 17.33
CA ALA A 17 8.81 -8.04 17.77
C ALA A 17 10.26 -8.29 18.21
N GLY A 18 11.17 -7.32 18.04
CA GLY A 18 12.59 -7.45 18.40
C GLY A 18 13.43 -8.26 17.41
N GLN A 19 12.92 -8.48 16.19
CA GLN A 19 13.59 -9.24 15.13
C GLN A 19 14.39 -8.36 14.17
N SER A 20 14.18 -7.05 14.20
CA SER A 20 14.93 -6.05 13.43
C SER A 20 15.29 -4.84 14.31
N ALA A 21 16.38 -4.16 13.97
CA ALA A 21 16.76 -2.89 14.58
C ALA A 21 15.88 -1.74 14.05
N PRO A 22 15.74 -0.63 14.79
CA PRO A 22 15.08 0.57 14.27
C PRO A 22 15.72 1.05 12.95
N ASP A 23 17.05 0.95 12.83
CA ASP A 23 17.80 1.37 11.64
C ASP A 23 17.42 0.58 10.39
N ASP A 24 17.09 -0.72 10.53
CA ASP A 24 16.63 -1.53 9.40
C ASP A 24 15.30 -1.00 8.83
N VAL A 25 14.41 -0.49 9.70
CA VAL A 25 13.16 0.16 9.28
C VAL A 25 13.45 1.44 8.51
N LEU A 26 14.43 2.24 8.97
CA LEU A 26 14.80 3.50 8.31
C LEU A 26 15.42 3.25 6.94
N ASP A 27 16.30 2.27 6.84
CA ASP A 27 16.95 1.91 5.58
C ASP A 27 15.95 1.34 4.57
N ALA A 28 14.98 0.54 5.04
CA ALA A 28 13.88 0.09 4.19
C ALA A 28 13.01 1.24 3.68
N LEU A 29 12.74 2.27 4.50
CA LEU A 29 11.98 3.45 4.08
C LEU A 29 12.78 4.33 3.12
N ARG A 30 14.09 4.49 3.33
CA ARG A 30 14.98 5.25 2.42
C ARG A 30 15.05 4.70 1.00
N ALA A 31 14.69 3.43 0.81
CA ALA A 31 14.55 2.84 -0.53
C ALA A 31 13.39 3.49 -1.32
N TRP A 32 12.40 4.08 -0.65
CA TRP A 32 11.32 4.85 -1.27
C TRP A 32 11.77 6.28 -1.57
N ALA A 33 12.24 7.02 -0.56
CA ALA A 33 12.66 8.40 -0.75
C ALA A 33 13.91 8.71 0.09
N PRO A 34 14.89 9.46 -0.43
CA PRO A 34 16.05 9.85 0.36
C PRO A 34 15.66 10.77 1.53
N ARG A 35 14.59 11.55 1.39
CA ARG A 35 14.08 12.45 2.44
C ARG A 35 12.70 12.01 2.91
N HIS A 36 12.51 12.07 4.23
CA HIS A 36 11.24 11.78 4.85
C HIS A 36 10.88 12.86 5.87
N GLY A 37 9.65 13.35 5.79
CA GLY A 37 9.06 14.26 6.76
C GLY A 37 7.96 13.57 7.56
N VAL A 38 7.66 14.09 8.75
CA VAL A 38 6.51 13.66 9.56
C VAL A 38 5.78 14.91 10.04
N ALA A 39 4.46 14.96 9.82
CA ALA A 39 3.62 16.08 10.20
C ALA A 39 2.25 15.59 10.70
N ALA A 40 1.58 16.42 11.49
CA ALA A 40 0.17 16.20 11.81
C ALA A 40 -0.71 16.66 10.63
N GLY A 41 -1.80 15.94 10.37
CA GLY A 41 -2.81 16.32 9.37
C GLY A 41 -3.71 17.46 9.83
N ASP A 42 -3.91 17.57 11.15
CA ASP A 42 -4.80 18.55 11.76
C ASP A 42 -4.25 19.10 13.09
N PRO A 43 -4.77 20.25 13.57
CA PRO A 43 -4.28 20.88 14.81
C PRO A 43 -4.46 20.01 16.05
N ILE A 44 -5.51 19.20 16.11
CA ILE A 44 -5.81 18.33 17.25
C ILE A 44 -4.74 17.24 17.31
N THR A 45 -4.43 16.61 16.18
CA THR A 45 -3.35 15.64 16.09
C THR A 45 -2.00 16.26 16.43
N GLY A 46 -1.71 17.47 15.94
CA GLY A 46 -0.50 18.20 16.28
C GLY A 46 -0.36 18.43 17.78
N GLY A 47 -1.43 18.86 18.45
CA GLY A 47 -1.46 19.04 19.91
C GLY A 47 -1.25 17.75 20.71
N ARG A 48 -1.73 16.60 20.21
CA ARG A 48 -1.61 15.31 20.91
C ARG A 48 -0.26 14.63 20.70
N THR A 49 0.30 14.76 19.49
CA THR A 49 1.55 14.07 19.09
C THR A 49 2.79 14.94 19.26
N GLY A 50 2.62 16.26 19.38
CA GLY A 50 3.70 17.24 19.34
C GLY A 50 4.30 17.42 17.94
N LEU A 51 3.66 16.88 16.90
CA LEU A 51 4.09 17.03 15.52
C LEU A 51 3.77 18.43 14.98
N PRO A 52 4.59 18.94 14.04
CA PRO A 52 4.26 20.17 13.34
C PRO A 52 2.97 19.98 12.53
N TRP A 53 2.07 20.97 12.59
CA TRP A 53 0.90 21.07 11.73
C TRP A 53 1.12 22.25 10.76
N PRO A 54 1.23 22.02 9.44
CA PRO A 54 1.50 23.09 8.49
C PRO A 54 0.27 23.98 8.29
N THR A 55 0.29 25.19 8.86
CA THR A 55 -0.77 26.19 8.68
C THR A 55 -0.71 26.93 7.34
N ALA A 56 0.49 27.12 6.79
CA ALA A 56 0.81 27.64 5.45
C ALA A 56 2.33 27.84 5.37
N GLU A 57 2.98 27.21 4.38
CA GLU A 57 4.41 27.19 3.99
C GLU A 57 4.97 25.76 3.97
N PRO A 58 5.93 25.44 3.06
CA PRO A 58 6.50 24.10 2.99
C PRO A 58 7.09 23.76 4.36
N LEU A 59 6.75 22.59 4.90
CA LEU A 59 7.33 22.10 6.14
C LEU A 59 8.85 22.24 6.06
N ALA A 60 9.40 23.18 6.83
CA ALA A 60 10.84 23.30 7.00
C ALA A 60 11.35 21.91 7.36
N ALA A 61 12.18 21.34 6.48
CA ALA A 61 12.70 19.97 6.50
C ALA A 61 12.16 19.16 7.68
N GLY A 62 11.05 18.46 7.44
CA GLY A 62 10.20 17.88 8.46
C GLY A 62 10.96 17.14 9.54
N THR A 63 10.33 17.02 10.71
CA THR A 63 10.86 16.22 11.80
C THR A 63 11.26 14.85 11.25
N GLY A 64 12.55 14.51 11.38
CA GLY A 64 13.11 13.36 10.67
C GLY A 64 12.37 12.07 10.98
N ILE A 65 12.46 11.10 10.07
CA ILE A 65 11.81 9.78 10.10
C ILE A 65 11.88 9.03 11.45
N MET A 66 12.84 9.34 12.31
CA MET A 66 12.90 8.87 13.70
C MET A 66 11.64 9.16 14.52
N VAL A 67 10.99 10.31 14.28
CA VAL A 67 9.77 10.67 15.01
C VAL A 67 8.58 9.81 14.58
N LEU A 68 8.56 9.30 13.35
CA LEU A 68 7.58 8.30 12.93
C LEU A 68 7.68 7.04 13.79
N LEU A 69 8.90 6.55 14.00
CA LEU A 69 9.15 5.38 14.85
C LEU A 69 8.70 5.62 16.30
N LYS A 70 8.97 6.81 16.84
CA LYS A 70 8.49 7.20 18.18
C LYS A 70 6.96 7.17 18.25
N VAL A 71 6.28 7.81 17.31
CA VAL A 71 4.81 7.89 17.25
C VAL A 71 4.18 6.50 17.14
N ILE A 72 4.71 5.62 16.30
CA ILE A 72 4.25 4.23 16.17
C ILE A 72 4.44 3.46 17.48
N ARG A 73 5.61 3.60 18.11
CA ARG A 73 5.92 2.93 19.37
C ARG A 73 4.99 3.35 20.51
N GLU A 74 4.71 4.65 20.63
CA GLU A 74 3.79 5.19 21.63
C GLU A 74 2.35 4.73 21.37
N ALA A 75 1.89 4.73 20.11
CA ALA A 75 0.56 4.24 19.76
C ALA A 75 0.37 2.72 19.99
N LEU A 76 1.47 1.95 20.00
CA LEU A 76 1.48 0.50 20.24
C LEU A 76 1.83 0.11 21.67
N ASP A 77 1.93 1.06 22.60
CA ASP A 77 2.21 0.79 24.01
C ASP A 77 1.01 0.14 24.72
N ALA A 78 -0.22 0.41 24.25
CA ALA A 78 -1.43 -0.16 24.82
C ALA A 78 -1.57 -1.68 24.52
N PRO A 79 -1.96 -2.50 25.51
CA PRO A 79 -2.24 -3.92 25.28
C PRO A 79 -3.31 -4.13 24.21
N GLY A 80 -3.04 -5.02 23.25
CA GLY A 80 -3.96 -5.30 22.15
C GLY A 80 -3.93 -4.26 21.02
N ALA A 81 -3.04 -3.26 21.08
CA ALA A 81 -2.81 -2.35 19.96
C ALA A 81 -2.18 -3.09 18.78
N GLN A 82 -2.63 -2.75 17.57
CA GLN A 82 -2.21 -3.39 16.33
C GLN A 82 -1.74 -2.33 15.33
N LEU A 83 -0.82 -2.73 14.46
CA LEU A 83 -0.41 -1.98 13.28
C LEU A 83 -1.02 -2.68 12.06
N ARG A 84 -1.91 -1.99 11.33
CA ARG A 84 -2.61 -2.57 10.18
C ARG A 84 -2.50 -1.70 8.95
N LEU A 85 -2.23 -2.34 7.81
CA LEU A 85 -2.23 -1.72 6.49
C LEU A 85 -3.68 -1.58 6.01
N VAL A 86 -3.97 -0.46 5.35
CA VAL A 86 -5.18 -0.28 4.54
C VAL A 86 -4.78 0.14 3.14
N LEU A 87 -5.48 -0.42 2.14
CA LEU A 87 -5.32 -0.10 0.73
C LEU A 87 -6.71 0.26 0.19
N PRO A 88 -7.20 1.48 0.46
CA PRO A 88 -8.53 1.87 0.03
C PRO A 88 -8.54 2.23 -1.46
N VAL A 89 -9.65 1.94 -2.13
CA VAL A 89 -9.86 2.27 -3.55
C VAL A 89 -11.28 2.78 -3.76
N PRO A 90 -11.57 3.50 -4.85
CA PRO A 90 -12.93 3.97 -5.12
C PRO A 90 -13.94 2.82 -5.10
N GLY A 91 -14.90 2.88 -4.16
CA GLY A 91 -15.93 1.87 -3.97
C GLY A 91 -15.60 0.77 -2.95
N ASP A 92 -14.37 0.69 -2.44
CA ASP A 92 -13.99 -0.23 -1.35
C ASP A 92 -13.09 0.45 -0.31
N LEU A 93 -13.72 0.83 0.80
CA LEU A 93 -13.10 1.46 1.98
C LEU A 93 -12.92 0.49 3.14
N ARG A 94 -12.94 -0.84 2.89
CA ARG A 94 -12.86 -1.82 3.97
C ARG A 94 -11.60 -1.59 4.81
N GLY A 95 -11.79 -1.53 6.13
CA GLY A 95 -10.73 -1.27 7.10
C GLY A 95 -10.46 0.21 7.38
N VAL A 96 -11.02 1.15 6.61
CA VAL A 96 -10.81 2.59 6.81
C VAL A 96 -11.99 3.21 7.60
N PRO A 97 -11.74 4.04 8.63
CA PRO A 97 -12.79 4.72 9.39
C PRO A 97 -13.44 5.83 8.56
N ALA A 98 -14.57 5.53 7.90
CA ALA A 98 -15.27 6.46 7.02
C ALA A 98 -15.65 7.79 7.70
N GLY A 99 -15.62 8.88 6.94
CA GLY A 99 -15.98 10.23 7.42
C GLY A 99 -14.88 10.93 8.24
N THR A 100 -13.67 10.39 8.26
CA THR A 100 -12.49 10.99 8.91
C THR A 100 -11.56 11.66 7.90
N GLU A 101 -10.74 12.61 8.33
CA GLU A 101 -9.70 13.20 7.48
C GLU A 101 -8.64 12.18 7.07
N PHE A 102 -8.34 11.20 7.95
CA PHE A 102 -7.54 10.03 7.60
C PHE A 102 -8.13 9.28 6.41
N ALA A 103 -9.45 9.03 6.40
CA ALA A 103 -10.09 8.30 5.31
C ALA A 103 -9.98 9.03 3.97
N THR A 104 -10.13 10.35 3.98
CA THR A 104 -9.95 11.19 2.78
C THR A 104 -8.51 11.12 2.29
N ALA A 105 -7.53 11.35 3.17
CA ALA A 105 -6.11 11.34 2.82
C ALA A 105 -5.66 9.94 2.34
N ALA A 106 -6.06 8.88 3.04
CA ALA A 106 -5.75 7.50 2.65
C ALA A 106 -6.40 7.12 1.32
N MET A 107 -7.58 7.66 1.01
CA MET A 107 -8.23 7.49 -0.29
C MET A 107 -7.50 8.18 -1.42
N GLU A 108 -6.99 9.39 -1.18
CA GLU A 108 -6.21 10.13 -2.17
C GLU A 108 -4.85 9.46 -2.44
N ALA A 109 -4.24 8.88 -1.40
CA ALA A 109 -2.98 8.14 -1.51
C ALA A 109 -3.15 6.67 -1.96
N GLU A 110 -4.37 6.14 -1.93
CA GLU A 110 -4.70 4.70 -2.09
C GLU A 110 -3.97 3.77 -1.11
N GLU A 111 -3.43 4.32 -0.02
CA GLU A 111 -2.74 3.59 1.03
C GLU A 111 -2.79 4.33 2.37
N GLY A 112 -2.64 3.56 3.46
CA GLY A 112 -2.43 4.11 4.79
C GLY A 112 -2.19 3.03 5.84
N LEU A 113 -1.89 3.44 7.06
CA LEU A 113 -1.78 2.54 8.21
C LEU A 113 -2.69 3.02 9.33
N LEU A 114 -3.21 2.08 10.09
CA LEU A 114 -3.91 2.32 11.35
C LEU A 114 -3.11 1.70 12.50
N VAL A 115 -2.95 2.47 13.56
CA VAL A 115 -2.20 2.08 14.75
C VAL A 115 -3.03 2.34 16.00
N GLY A 116 -3.31 1.29 16.75
CA GLY A 116 -4.03 1.42 18.02
C GLY A 116 -4.87 0.19 18.35
N VAL A 117 -5.64 0.28 19.43
CA VAL A 117 -6.51 -0.80 19.91
C VAL A 117 -7.80 -0.82 19.08
N PRO A 118 -8.20 -1.95 18.48
CA PRO A 118 -9.47 -2.07 17.79
C PRO A 118 -10.66 -1.60 18.64
N GLY A 119 -11.51 -0.74 18.07
CA GLY A 119 -12.67 -0.16 18.76
C GLY A 119 -12.35 1.05 19.65
N ALA A 120 -11.10 1.51 19.71
CA ALA A 120 -10.67 2.70 20.42
C ALA A 120 -10.15 3.78 19.46
N GLU A 121 -9.83 4.95 20.02
CA GLU A 121 -9.06 5.97 19.31
C GLU A 121 -7.60 5.53 19.13
N GLY A 122 -7.03 5.87 17.99
CA GLY A 122 -5.63 5.62 17.67
C GLY A 122 -5.10 6.65 16.68
N ILE A 123 -4.12 6.24 15.88
CA ILE A 123 -3.55 7.08 14.83
C ILE A 123 -3.69 6.43 13.45
N GLY A 124 -3.88 7.26 12.46
CA GLY A 124 -3.78 6.95 11.04
C GLY A 124 -2.52 7.58 10.46
N LEU A 125 -1.82 6.86 9.58
CA LEU A 125 -0.62 7.33 8.89
C LEU A 125 -0.85 7.25 7.39
N VAL A 126 -0.57 8.33 6.66
CA VAL A 126 -0.69 8.37 5.20
C VAL A 126 0.62 8.91 4.61
N PRO A 127 1.31 8.17 3.73
CA PRO A 127 2.45 8.68 2.99
C PRO A 127 1.98 9.54 1.80
N GLN A 128 2.64 10.68 1.57
CA GLN A 128 2.38 11.56 0.45
C GLN A 128 3.70 12.08 -0.11
N TRP A 129 3.87 11.97 -1.43
CA TRP A 129 5.02 12.55 -2.12
C TRP A 129 4.85 14.06 -2.20
N THR A 130 5.77 14.82 -1.61
CA THR A 130 5.77 16.29 -1.71
C THR A 130 6.60 16.79 -2.89
N ASP A 131 7.61 16.01 -3.26
CA ASP A 131 8.45 16.16 -4.45
C ASP A 131 9.03 14.77 -4.82
N GLU A 132 9.84 14.70 -5.87
CA GLU A 132 10.41 13.46 -6.42
C GLU A 132 11.28 12.68 -5.41
N ASP A 133 11.81 13.36 -4.39
CA ASP A 133 12.81 12.83 -3.47
C ASP A 133 12.31 12.82 -2.00
N THR A 134 11.09 13.28 -1.75
CA THR A 134 10.60 13.53 -0.39
C THR A 134 9.24 12.89 -0.16
N LEU A 135 9.20 11.95 0.77
CA LEU A 135 7.97 11.30 1.23
C LEU A 135 7.57 11.83 2.61
N GLN A 136 6.44 12.51 2.68
CA GLN A 136 5.87 13.02 3.92
C GLN A 136 4.87 12.01 4.51
N TRP A 137 5.04 11.72 5.80
CA TRP A 137 4.08 10.95 6.58
C TRP A 137 3.16 11.89 7.34
N THR A 138 1.90 11.95 6.93
CA THR A 138 0.86 12.72 7.61
C THR A 138 0.18 11.83 8.65
N VAL A 139 0.18 12.29 9.90
CA VAL A 139 -0.39 11.59 11.06
C VAL A 139 -1.74 12.20 11.40
N PHE A 140 -2.74 11.35 11.59
CA PHE A 140 -4.10 11.74 11.97
C PHE A 140 -4.49 11.02 13.25
N HIS A 141 -5.22 11.67 14.14
CA HIS A 141 -5.94 11.02 15.21
C HIS A 141 -7.26 10.49 14.64
N THR A 142 -7.53 9.20 14.79
CA THR A 142 -8.68 8.57 14.11
C THR A 142 -9.15 7.32 14.88
N PRO A 143 -10.45 7.00 14.86
CA PRO A 143 -10.95 5.75 15.43
C PRO A 143 -10.36 4.55 14.68
N VAL A 144 -9.94 3.52 15.42
CA VAL A 144 -9.42 2.26 14.87
C VAL A 144 -10.58 1.27 14.74
N PRO A 145 -10.99 0.89 13.51
CA PRO A 145 -12.10 -0.04 13.32
C PRO A 145 -11.78 -1.43 13.89
N ASN A 146 -12.83 -2.18 14.25
CA ASN A 146 -12.67 -3.61 14.51
C ASN A 146 -12.30 -4.32 13.21
N PRO A 147 -11.16 -5.04 13.15
CA PRO A 147 -10.73 -5.69 11.92
C PRO A 147 -11.70 -6.81 11.55
N VAL A 148 -12.03 -6.88 10.26
CA VAL A 148 -12.59 -8.09 9.68
C VAL A 148 -11.47 -9.13 9.63
N PRO A 149 -11.72 -10.41 9.97
CA PRO A 149 -10.71 -11.45 9.86
C PRO A 149 -10.06 -11.46 8.48
N ASP A 150 -8.73 -11.48 8.47
CA ASP A 150 -7.97 -11.52 7.23
C ASP A 150 -8.21 -12.85 6.50
N MET A 151 -8.14 -12.78 5.17
CA MET A 151 -8.13 -13.96 4.33
C MET A 151 -6.89 -14.82 4.66
N ALA A 152 -7.07 -16.14 4.77
CA ALA A 152 -5.92 -17.02 4.97
C ALA A 152 -4.96 -16.93 3.78
N LEU A 153 -3.64 -17.00 4.00
CA LEU A 153 -2.64 -16.88 2.92
C LEU A 153 -2.89 -17.84 1.74
N GLY A 154 -3.36 -19.06 2.02
CA GLY A 154 -3.68 -20.01 0.95
C GLY A 154 -4.95 -19.68 0.17
N GLU A 155 -5.94 -19.07 0.84
CA GLU A 155 -7.15 -18.58 0.19
C GLU A 155 -6.84 -17.35 -0.67
N ALA A 156 -6.03 -16.41 -0.15
CA ALA A 156 -5.54 -15.25 -0.88
C ALA A 156 -4.78 -15.63 -2.15
N GLU A 157 -3.85 -16.57 -2.02
CA GLU A 157 -3.08 -17.10 -3.14
C GLU A 157 -3.98 -17.81 -4.17
N TYR A 158 -4.96 -18.58 -3.72
CA TYR A 158 -5.93 -19.24 -4.59
C TYR A 158 -6.81 -18.21 -5.33
N ALA A 159 -7.39 -17.25 -4.62
CA ALA A 159 -8.26 -16.22 -5.16
C ALA A 159 -7.54 -15.38 -6.21
N MET A 160 -6.28 -14.98 -5.94
CA MET A 160 -5.47 -14.25 -6.90
C MET A 160 -5.18 -15.07 -8.16
N ARG A 161 -4.76 -16.35 -8.03
CA ARG A 161 -4.55 -17.22 -9.20
C ARG A 161 -5.85 -17.44 -9.99
N GLN A 162 -6.98 -17.53 -9.30
CA GLN A 162 -8.27 -17.68 -9.96
C GLN A 162 -8.64 -16.43 -10.75
N ALA A 163 -8.51 -15.24 -10.15
CA ALA A 163 -8.79 -13.98 -10.84
C ALA A 163 -7.88 -13.76 -12.05
N VAL A 164 -6.61 -14.18 -11.99
CA VAL A 164 -5.69 -14.15 -13.15
C VAL A 164 -6.20 -15.03 -14.29
N ARG A 165 -6.66 -16.26 -13.98
CA ARG A 165 -7.23 -17.17 -14.98
C ARG A 165 -8.51 -16.61 -15.58
N ASP A 166 -9.44 -16.14 -14.76
CA ASP A 166 -10.71 -15.58 -15.20
C ASP A 166 -10.49 -14.33 -16.08
N ALA A 167 -9.54 -13.47 -15.72
CA ALA A 167 -9.17 -12.32 -16.54
C ALA A 167 -8.54 -12.73 -17.88
N ALA A 168 -7.67 -13.75 -17.91
CA ALA A 168 -7.07 -14.26 -19.14
C ALA A 168 -8.13 -14.86 -20.08
N ASP A 169 -9.06 -15.66 -19.55
CA ASP A 169 -10.16 -16.25 -20.32
C ASP A 169 -11.10 -15.16 -20.89
N ALA A 170 -11.41 -14.13 -20.09
CA ALA A 170 -12.18 -12.98 -20.53
C ALA A 170 -11.47 -12.19 -21.65
N LEU A 171 -10.16 -11.93 -21.48
CA LEU A 171 -9.36 -11.23 -22.49
C LEU A 171 -9.25 -12.03 -23.80
N MET A 172 -9.06 -13.36 -23.76
CA MET A 172 -9.07 -14.20 -24.96
C MET A 172 -10.41 -14.13 -25.71
N THR A 173 -11.53 -14.03 -24.98
CA THR A 173 -12.86 -13.85 -25.58
C THR A 173 -13.00 -12.50 -26.28
N LEU A 174 -12.37 -11.45 -25.75
CA LEU A 174 -12.40 -10.09 -26.31
C LEU A 174 -11.38 -9.88 -27.44
N GLN A 175 -10.23 -10.56 -27.39
CA GLN A 175 -9.08 -10.41 -28.31
C GLN A 175 -9.26 -11.11 -29.66
N THR A 176 -10.48 -11.17 -30.19
CA THR A 176 -10.73 -11.64 -31.57
C THR A 176 -10.24 -10.63 -32.65
N THR A 177 -9.76 -9.44 -32.26
CA THR A 177 -9.25 -8.45 -33.23
C THR A 177 -8.02 -7.68 -32.72
N ALA A 178 -6.92 -7.87 -33.47
CA ALA A 178 -5.75 -7.00 -33.66
C ALA A 178 -4.69 -6.89 -32.55
N VAL A 179 -3.61 -7.67 -32.73
CA VAL A 179 -2.27 -7.37 -32.20
C VAL A 179 -1.69 -6.23 -33.04
N GLY A 180 -1.54 -5.05 -32.45
CA GLY A 180 -0.69 -4.00 -33.02
C GLY A 180 0.77 -4.40 -32.87
N THR A 181 1.58 -4.12 -33.89
CA THR A 181 3.04 -4.22 -33.81
C THR A 181 3.54 -3.00 -33.02
N ASP A 182 3.73 -3.16 -31.73
CA ASP A 182 4.49 -2.19 -30.92
C ASP A 182 6.00 -2.48 -31.09
N ASP A 183 6.82 -1.42 -31.05
CA ASP A 183 8.27 -1.49 -31.30
C ASP A 183 9.06 -1.85 -30.01
N MET A 184 8.41 -1.77 -28.84
CA MET A 184 8.99 -2.09 -27.52
C MET A 184 8.60 -3.50 -27.05
N ASP A 185 9.56 -4.27 -26.51
CA ASP A 185 9.28 -5.60 -25.94
C ASP A 185 8.46 -5.44 -24.63
N PRO A 186 7.22 -5.97 -24.55
CA PRO A 186 6.40 -5.90 -23.35
C PRO A 186 7.11 -6.46 -22.11
N ARG A 187 8.04 -7.40 -22.27
CA ARG A 187 8.83 -7.92 -21.15
C ARG A 187 9.76 -6.87 -20.57
N GLU A 188 10.42 -6.08 -21.41
CA GLU A 188 11.30 -4.99 -20.96
C GLU A 188 10.49 -3.91 -20.23
N LEU A 189 9.28 -3.60 -20.70
CA LEU A 189 8.37 -2.67 -20.01
C LEU A 189 7.94 -3.20 -18.63
N VAL A 190 7.61 -4.49 -18.52
CA VAL A 190 7.25 -5.11 -17.23
C VAL A 190 8.45 -5.17 -16.30
N GLU A 191 9.65 -5.46 -16.80
CA GLU A 191 10.87 -5.44 -16.01
C GLU A 191 11.22 -4.03 -15.52
N ALA A 192 11.03 -3.01 -16.36
CA ALA A 192 11.20 -1.60 -15.98
C ALA A 192 10.20 -1.20 -14.88
N GLU A 193 8.91 -1.54 -15.05
CA GLU A 193 7.88 -1.31 -14.04
C GLU A 193 8.22 -2.03 -12.72
N LEU A 194 8.71 -3.27 -12.79
CA LEU A 194 9.13 -4.03 -11.61
C LEU A 194 10.39 -3.48 -10.94
N ALA A 195 11.31 -2.88 -11.68
CA ALA A 195 12.56 -2.36 -11.13
C ALA A 195 12.32 -1.28 -10.07
N ASP A 196 11.24 -0.51 -10.21
CA ASP A 196 10.84 0.49 -9.23
C ASP A 196 10.41 -0.14 -7.90
N TYR A 197 9.67 -1.25 -7.95
CA TYR A 197 9.19 -1.95 -6.75
C TYR A 197 10.22 -2.93 -6.14
N SER A 198 11.16 -3.42 -6.94
CA SER A 198 12.19 -4.39 -6.53
C SER A 198 13.19 -3.82 -5.52
N ARG A 199 13.21 -2.50 -5.34
CA ARG A 199 14.10 -1.81 -4.39
C ARG A 199 13.70 -2.06 -2.94
N HIS A 200 12.48 -2.55 -2.69
CA HIS A 200 11.93 -2.68 -1.35
C HIS A 200 12.06 -4.12 -0.85
N GLY A 201 12.90 -4.31 0.18
CA GLY A 201 13.09 -5.60 0.83
C GLY A 201 12.05 -5.86 1.92
N TYR A 202 11.94 -7.13 2.31
CA TYR A 202 11.20 -7.55 3.50
C TYR A 202 12.20 -8.06 4.55
N PRO A 203 11.89 -7.92 5.85
CA PRO A 203 12.73 -8.49 6.90
C PRO A 203 12.80 -10.01 6.77
N ASP A 204 13.91 -10.61 7.19
CA ASP A 204 14.11 -12.07 7.15
C ASP A 204 13.12 -12.84 8.02
N SER A 205 12.53 -12.17 9.01
CA SER A 205 11.44 -12.70 9.85
C SER A 205 10.12 -12.88 9.11
N ALA A 206 9.91 -12.19 7.98
CA ALA A 206 8.67 -12.28 7.23
C ALA A 206 8.48 -13.70 6.66
N PRO A 207 7.29 -14.33 6.83
CA PRO A 207 7.04 -15.67 6.32
C PRO A 207 7.30 -15.78 4.82
N LEU A 208 8.07 -16.79 4.40
CA LEU A 208 8.41 -17.01 2.98
C LEU A 208 7.16 -17.08 2.07
N ARG A 209 6.06 -17.62 2.58
CA ARG A 209 4.79 -17.67 1.83
C ARG A 209 4.21 -16.29 1.60
N ALA A 210 4.23 -15.40 2.60
CA ALA A 210 3.75 -14.03 2.46
C ALA A 210 4.59 -13.26 1.44
N ARG A 211 5.92 -13.38 1.52
CA ARG A 211 6.85 -12.79 0.54
C ARG A 211 6.54 -13.22 -0.89
N ARG A 212 6.38 -14.53 -1.14
CA ARG A 212 6.04 -15.06 -2.47
C ARG A 212 4.70 -14.56 -3.00
N ILE A 213 3.70 -14.38 -2.13
CA ILE A 213 2.40 -13.81 -2.51
C ILE A 213 2.57 -12.35 -2.93
N LEU A 214 3.35 -11.56 -2.20
CA LEU A 214 3.64 -10.16 -2.53
C LEU A 214 4.40 -10.04 -3.85
N ASP A 215 5.47 -10.83 -4.03
CA ASP A 215 6.24 -10.85 -5.28
C ASP A 215 5.35 -11.19 -6.49
N THR A 216 4.45 -12.16 -6.33
CA THR A 216 3.50 -12.54 -7.38
C THR A 216 2.48 -11.43 -7.65
N ALA A 217 1.95 -10.79 -6.60
CA ALA A 217 1.01 -9.69 -6.70
C ALA A 217 1.62 -8.48 -7.42
N ASP A 218 2.90 -8.19 -7.19
CA ASP A 218 3.64 -7.12 -7.86
C ASP A 218 3.93 -7.45 -9.32
N HIS A 219 4.33 -8.68 -9.62
CA HIS A 219 4.52 -9.12 -11.01
C HIS A 219 3.22 -9.02 -11.83
N VAL A 220 2.09 -9.49 -11.29
CA VAL A 220 0.80 -9.39 -11.96
C VAL A 220 0.35 -7.94 -12.10
N ALA A 221 0.53 -7.11 -11.07
CA ALA A 221 0.20 -5.69 -11.14
C ALA A 221 1.03 -4.96 -12.22
N ALA A 222 2.33 -5.23 -12.31
CA ALA A 222 3.19 -4.64 -13.34
C ALA A 222 2.72 -5.01 -14.75
N ILE A 223 2.38 -6.28 -14.99
CA ILE A 223 1.78 -6.73 -16.27
C ILE A 223 0.51 -5.93 -16.58
N LEU A 224 -0.38 -5.76 -15.61
CA LEU A 224 -1.64 -5.03 -15.81
C LEU A 224 -1.43 -3.54 -16.06
N THR A 225 -0.44 -2.93 -15.40
CA THR A 225 -0.08 -1.52 -15.62
C THR A 225 0.45 -1.33 -17.05
N VAL A 226 1.41 -2.15 -17.47
CA VAL A 226 1.95 -2.12 -18.84
C VAL A 226 0.86 -2.37 -19.87
N ALA A 227 -0.01 -3.36 -19.63
CA ALA A 227 -1.11 -3.68 -20.53
C ALA A 227 -2.15 -2.55 -20.67
N GLN A 228 -2.32 -1.71 -19.64
CA GLN A 228 -3.23 -0.54 -19.68
C GLN A 228 -2.59 0.69 -20.33
N GLN A 229 -1.26 0.81 -20.29
CA GLN A 229 -0.51 1.89 -20.94
C GLN A 229 -0.27 1.66 -22.44
N ALA A 230 -0.35 0.39 -22.89
CA ALA A 230 -0.15 0.04 -24.30
C ALA A 230 -1.17 0.79 -25.19
N PRO A 231 -0.72 1.49 -26.25
CA PRO A 231 -1.61 2.22 -27.14
C PRO A 231 -2.57 1.25 -27.84
N ALA A 232 -3.87 1.56 -27.80
CA ALA A 232 -4.86 0.75 -28.50
C ALA A 232 -4.53 0.75 -30.02
N SER A 233 -4.51 -0.43 -30.64
CA SER A 233 -4.26 -0.63 -32.08
C SER A 233 -5.32 0.03 -33.00
N SER A 234 -6.37 0.62 -32.42
CA SER A 234 -7.37 1.49 -33.02
C SER A 234 -7.89 2.45 -31.95
N PRO A 235 -8.45 3.63 -32.30
CA PRO A 235 -9.02 4.54 -31.30
C PRO A 235 -10.07 3.81 -30.47
N ALA A 236 -9.73 3.50 -29.22
CA ALA A 236 -10.62 2.82 -28.30
C ALA A 236 -11.81 3.75 -28.02
N SER A 237 -13.03 3.25 -28.23
CA SER A 237 -14.22 3.98 -27.79
C SER A 237 -14.22 4.08 -26.27
N ALA A 238 -14.80 5.15 -25.71
CA ALA A 238 -14.97 5.29 -24.27
C ALA A 238 -15.68 4.07 -23.63
N SER A 239 -16.62 3.47 -24.36
CA SER A 239 -17.30 2.24 -23.95
C SER A 239 -16.39 1.01 -23.89
N ALA A 240 -15.40 0.89 -24.77
CA ALA A 240 -14.45 -0.22 -24.78
C ALA A 240 -13.46 -0.10 -23.61
N MET A 241 -12.99 1.13 -23.34
CA MET A 241 -12.14 1.41 -22.17
C MET A 241 -12.87 1.10 -20.86
N GLN A 242 -14.13 1.53 -20.74
CA GLN A 242 -14.93 1.27 -19.54
C GLN A 242 -15.25 -0.22 -19.36
N ALA A 243 -15.47 -0.96 -20.45
CA ALA A 243 -15.63 -2.41 -20.40
C ALA A 243 -14.34 -3.08 -19.90
N GLN A 244 -13.19 -2.73 -20.47
CA GLN A 244 -11.88 -3.25 -20.04
C GLN A 244 -11.61 -2.99 -18.55
N GLU A 245 -11.84 -1.77 -18.07
CA GLU A 245 -11.70 -1.43 -16.65
C GLU A 245 -12.62 -2.28 -15.77
N THR A 246 -13.88 -2.46 -16.18
CA THR A 246 -14.86 -3.30 -15.47
C THR A 246 -14.40 -4.77 -15.39
N PHE A 247 -13.77 -5.28 -16.46
CA PHE A 247 -13.26 -6.66 -16.48
C PHE A 247 -12.00 -6.86 -15.63
N LEU A 248 -11.13 -5.86 -15.53
CA LEU A 248 -9.90 -5.95 -14.74
C LEU A 248 -10.13 -5.70 -13.24
N ARG A 249 -11.22 -5.06 -12.87
CA ARG A 249 -11.54 -4.72 -11.47
C ARG A 249 -11.50 -5.92 -10.51
N PRO A 250 -12.10 -7.10 -10.81
CA PRO A 250 -11.99 -8.27 -9.93
C PRO A 250 -10.56 -8.76 -9.72
N LEU A 251 -9.69 -8.63 -10.74
CA LEU A 251 -8.29 -9.00 -10.62
C LEU A 251 -7.51 -8.02 -9.74
N TRP A 252 -7.74 -6.71 -9.90
CA TRP A 252 -7.18 -5.70 -9.01
C TRP A 252 -7.63 -5.89 -7.55
N ASP A 253 -8.90 -6.24 -7.32
CA ASP A 253 -9.41 -6.57 -5.98
C ASP A 253 -8.73 -7.80 -5.38
N ALA A 254 -8.53 -8.86 -6.17
CA ALA A 254 -7.84 -10.06 -5.69
C ALA A 254 -6.36 -9.80 -5.35
N ILE A 255 -5.66 -9.01 -6.17
CA ILE A 255 -4.28 -8.56 -5.91
C ILE A 255 -4.22 -7.77 -4.59
N ARG A 256 -5.14 -6.81 -4.41
CA ARG A 256 -5.21 -5.98 -3.21
C ARG A 256 -5.51 -6.79 -1.95
N ALA A 257 -6.47 -7.72 -2.02
CA ALA A 257 -6.77 -8.65 -0.92
C ALA A 257 -5.57 -9.54 -0.57
N ALA A 258 -4.84 -10.03 -1.58
CA ALA A 258 -3.64 -10.84 -1.37
C ALA A 258 -2.51 -10.04 -0.71
N ARG A 259 -2.33 -8.77 -1.09
CA ARG A 259 -1.36 -7.86 -0.44
C ARG A 259 -1.71 -7.62 1.02
N LEU A 260 -2.96 -7.28 1.33
CA LEU A 260 -3.41 -7.07 2.71
C LEU A 260 -3.18 -8.31 3.57
N ALA A 261 -3.62 -9.49 3.09
CA ALA A 261 -3.44 -10.76 3.79
C ALA A 261 -1.96 -11.09 4.04
N ALA A 262 -1.10 -10.90 3.04
CA ALA A 262 0.34 -11.17 3.15
C ALA A 262 1.03 -10.20 4.11
N VAL A 263 0.74 -8.90 4.03
CA VAL A 263 1.33 -7.89 4.91
C VAL A 263 0.87 -8.09 6.35
N HIS A 264 -0.43 -8.31 6.60
CA HIS A 264 -0.94 -8.55 7.96
C HIS A 264 -0.36 -9.82 8.57
N ALA A 265 -0.18 -10.89 7.78
CA ALA A 265 0.48 -12.11 8.25
C ALA A 265 1.97 -11.87 8.57
N ALA A 266 2.65 -10.99 7.84
CA ALA A 266 4.07 -10.70 8.03
C ALA A 266 4.34 -9.71 9.18
N ALA A 267 3.43 -8.77 9.46
CA ALA A 267 3.54 -7.84 10.57
C ALA A 267 3.39 -8.51 11.95
N GLY A 268 2.74 -9.67 12.00
CA GLY A 268 2.54 -10.46 13.21
C GLY A 268 1.46 -9.89 14.15
N ALA A 269 0.85 -10.77 14.95
CA ALA A 269 0.05 -10.39 16.10
C ALA A 269 0.96 -10.33 17.33
N ARG A 270 0.88 -9.24 18.09
CA ARG A 270 1.62 -9.07 19.36
C ARG A 270 0.89 -9.73 20.52
#